data_AF-A0A8X6W0X5-F1
#
_entry.id   AF-A0A8X6W0X5-F1
#
_cell.length_a   1.000
_cell.length_b   1.000
_cell.length_c   1.000
_cell.angle_alpha   90.00
_cell.angle_beta   90.00
_cell.angle_gamma   90.00
#
_symmetry.space_group_name_H-M   'P 1'
#
loop_
_entity.id
_entity.type
_entity.pdbx_description
1 polymer ?
#
loop_
_entity_poly.entity_id
_entity_poly.type
_entity_poly.pdbx_seq_one_letter_code
_entity_poly.pdbx_strand_id
1 'polypeptide(L)' 'MDWPAYSPDLNPIEHMWDALERPIAARLHHPENTQQLKQMLIEEWVLYHGRAYTILRNILLFFLQDRQS' A
#
# COMPACT_ATOMS: atom_id res chain seq x y z
N MET A 1 -2.73 9.63 -25.84
CA MET A 1 -2.66 8.21 -25.42
C MET A 1 -4.01 7.91 -24.80
N ASP A 2 -4.90 7.36 -25.62
CA ASP A 2 -6.23 6.93 -25.18
C ASP A 2 -6.09 5.60 -24.45
N TRP A 3 -6.46 5.61 -23.17
CA TRP A 3 -6.53 4.41 -22.35
C TRP A 3 -7.56 3.44 -22.97
N PRO A 4 -7.30 2.13 -23.09
CA PRO A 4 -8.30 1.23 -23.62
C PRO A 4 -9.46 1.14 -22.62
N ALA A 5 -10.62 1.67 -23.03
CA ALA A 5 -11.85 1.75 -22.22
C ALA A 5 -12.45 0.40 -21.78
N TYR A 6 -11.78 -0.72 -22.09
CA TYR A 6 -12.30 -2.08 -21.92
C TYR A 6 -11.52 -2.95 -20.94
N SER A 7 -10.52 -2.41 -20.23
CA SER A 7 -9.86 -3.12 -19.12
C SER A 7 -10.01 -2.33 -17.82
N PRO A 8 -11.14 -2.49 -17.10
CA PRO A 8 -11.25 -2.00 -15.72
C PRO A 8 -10.12 -2.60 -14.85
N ASP A 9 -9.69 -3.82 -15.18
CA ASP A 9 -8.55 -4.52 -14.58
C ASP A 9 -7.18 -3.88 -14.88
N LEU A 10 -7.11 -2.79 -15.65
CA LEU A 10 -5.88 -2.04 -15.84
C LEU A 10 -5.95 -0.63 -15.26
N ASN A 11 -7.12 -0.14 -14.84
CA ASN A 11 -7.23 1.22 -14.31
C ASN A 11 -6.35 1.38 -13.06
N PRO A 12 -5.26 2.17 -13.11
CA PRO A 12 -4.33 2.29 -11.99
C PRO A 12 -5.02 2.84 -10.73
N ILE A 13 -6.11 3.59 -10.90
CA ILE A 13 -6.91 4.13 -9.79
C ILE A 13 -7.71 3.04 -9.09
N GLU A 14 -8.34 2.12 -9.83
CA GLU A 14 -9.09 1.00 -9.24
C GLU A 14 -8.13 0.05 -8.50
N HIS A 15 -6.97 -0.25 -9.10
CA HIS A 15 -5.92 -1.04 -8.44
C HIS A 15 -5.43 -0.41 -7.14
N MET A 16 -5.26 0.91 -7.16
CA MET A 16 -4.86 1.66 -5.96
C MET A 16 -5.94 1.60 -4.88
N TRP A 17 -7.21 1.67 -5.27
CA TRP A 17 -8.34 1.58 -4.35
C TRP A 17 -8.45 0.17 -3.75
N ASP A 18 -8.37 -0.88 -4.57
CA ASP A 18 -8.34 -2.28 -4.12
C ASP A 18 -7.22 -2.57 -3.11
N ALA A 19 -6.04 -1.98 -3.34
CA ALA A 19 -4.88 -2.15 -2.46
C ALA A 19 -5.07 -1.48 -1.08
N LEU A 20 -5.93 -0.46 -0.98
CA LEU A 20 -6.22 0.26 0.27
C LEU A 20 -7.47 -0.28 0.97
N GLU A 21 -8.49 -0.67 0.21
CA GLU A 21 -9.76 -1.16 0.74
C GLU A 21 -9.60 -2.53 1.40
N ARG A 22 -8.81 -3.44 0.81
CA ARG A 22 -8.61 -4.80 1.34
C ARG A 22 -8.02 -4.82 2.77
N PRO A 23 -6.93 -4.08 3.08
CA PRO A 23 -6.43 -3.99 4.45
C PRO A 23 -7.46 -3.39 5.41
N ILE A 24 -8.18 -2.34 5.00
CA ILE A 24 -9.19 -1.68 5.84
C ILE A 24 -10.35 -2.62 6.14
N ALA A 25 -10.84 -3.37 5.15
CA ALA A 25 -11.88 -4.38 5.33
C ALA A 25 -11.43 -5.55 6.21
N ALA A 26 -10.13 -5.85 6.24
CA ALA A 26 -9.53 -6.87 7.10
C ALA A 26 -9.22 -6.37 8.52
N ARG A 27 -9.34 -5.06 8.81
CA ARG A 27 -9.16 -4.53 10.18
C ARG A 27 -10.29 -5.03 11.08
N LEU A 28 -9.94 -5.42 12.30
CA LEU A 28 -10.91 -5.87 13.32
C LEU A 28 -11.92 -4.79 13.73
N HIS A 29 -11.58 -3.52 13.52
CA HIS A 29 -12.43 -2.38 13.82
C HIS A 29 -12.79 -1.65 12.54
N HIS A 30 -14.09 -1.55 12.28
CA HIS A 30 -14.62 -0.72 11.20
C HIS A 30 -14.60 0.75 11.62
N PRO A 31 -14.35 1.68 10.69
CA PRO A 31 -14.42 3.10 10.99
C PRO A 31 -15.86 3.51 11.32
N GLU A 32 -16.05 4.14 12.47
CA GLU A 32 -17.37 4.56 12.96
C GLU A 32 -17.83 5.87 12.32
N ASN A 33 -16.89 6.63 11.73
CA ASN A 33 -17.16 7.90 11.08
C ASN A 33 -16.17 8.17 9.95
N THR A 34 -16.52 9.15 9.11
CA THR A 34 -15.73 9.54 7.94
C THR A 34 -14.32 10.01 8.31
N GLN A 35 -14.11 10.56 9.50
CA GLN A 35 -12.79 11.01 9.94
C GLN A 35 -11.87 9.83 10.27
N GLN A 36 -12.40 8.81 10.95
CA GLN A 36 -11.68 7.56 11.19
C GLN A 36 -11.36 6.85 9.87
N LEU A 37 -12.31 6.78 8.94
CA LEU A 37 -12.06 6.19 7.62
C LEU A 37 -10.92 6.90 6.88
N LYS A 38 -10.92 8.24 6.87
CA LYS A 38 -9.82 9.04 6.28
C LYS A 38 -8.48 8.73 6.94
N GLN A 39 -8.45 8.62 8.25
CA GLN A 39 -7.23 8.32 9.00
C GLN A 39 -6.71 6.92 8.67
N MET A 40 -7.59 5.91 8.62
CA MET A 40 -7.22 4.55 8.24
C MET A 40 -6.67 4.46 6.80
N LEU A 41 -7.25 5.21 5.87
CA LEU A 41 -6.76 5.31 4.49
C LEU A 41 -5.35 5.91 4.42
N ILE A 42 -5.10 7.00 5.17
CA ILE A 42 -3.78 7.64 5.24
C ILE A 42 -2.74 6.68 5.84
N GLU A 43 -3.10 5.95 6.90
CA GLU A 43 -2.23 4.97 7.53
C GLU A 43 -1.86 3.84 6.58
N GLU A 44 -2.85 3.23 5.91
CA GLU A 44 -2.57 2.17 4.93
C GLU A 44 -1.76 2.70 3.75
N TRP A 45 -2.01 3.92 3.28
CA TRP A 45 -1.22 4.55 2.23
C TRP A 45 0.25 4.72 2.62
N VAL A 46 0.51 5.22 3.82
CA VAL A 46 1.86 5.39 4.37
C VAL A 46 2.52 4.04 4.60
N LEU A 47 1.79 3.02 5.06
CA LEU A 47 2.30 1.66 5.21
C LEU A 47 2.62 1.02 3.85
N TYR A 48 1.79 1.20 2.84
CA TYR A 48 2.01 0.69 1.49
C TYR A 48 3.32 1.22 0.90
N HIS A 49 3.58 2.53 1.02
CA HIS A 49 4.81 3.16 0.55
C HIS A 49 6.01 2.92 1.49
N GLY A 50 5.76 2.86 2.80
CA GLY A 50 6.78 2.63 3.83
C GLY A 50 7.31 1.19 3.83
N ARG A 51 6.45 0.18 3.63
CA ARG A 51 6.85 -1.24 3.57
C ARG A 51 7.79 -1.52 2.40
N ALA A 52 7.57 -0.90 1.25
CA ALA A 52 8.49 -0.99 0.11
C ALA A 52 9.89 -0.46 0.48
N TYR A 53 9.94 0.70 1.14
CA TYR A 53 11.19 1.28 1.63
C TYR A 53 11.84 0.42 2.73
N THR A 54 11.06 -0.11 3.67
CA THR A 54 11.57 -0.96 4.76
C THR A 54 12.10 -2.29 4.24
N ILE A 55 11.45 -2.93 3.27
CA ILE A 55 11.92 -4.17 2.66
C ILE A 55 13.22 -3.91 1.89
N LEU A 56 13.26 -2.88 1.05
CA LEU A 56 14.47 -2.51 0.32
C LEU A 56 15.61 -2.14 1.27
N ARG A 57 15.32 -1.40 2.34
CA ARG A 57 16.29 -1.05 3.38
C ARG A 57 16.81 -2.28 4.12
N ASN A 58 15.96 -3.21 4.51
CA ASN A 58 16.37 -4.42 5.23
C ASN A 58 17.19 -5.36 4.34
N ILE A 59 16.83 -5.47 3.06
CA ILE A 59 17.60 -6.20 2.04
C ILE A 59 18.97 -5.54 1.85
N LEU A 60 19.03 -4.22 1.69
CA LEU A 60 20.29 -3.46 1.59
C LEU A 60 21.16 -3.61 2.85
N LEU A 61 20.57 -3.56 4.04
CA LEU A 61 21.29 -3.75 5.30
C LEU A 61 21.83 -5.18 5.43
N PHE A 62 21.06 -6.20 5.03
CA PHE A 62 21.53 -7.59 4.98
C PHE A 62 22.74 -7.74 4.05
N PHE A 63 22.66 -7.17 2.85
CA PHE A 63 23.77 -7.20 1.89
C PHE A 63 24.99 -6.39 2.33
N LEU A 64 24.82 -5.28 3.05
CA LEU A 64 25.94 -4.50 3.58
C LEU A 64 26.62 -5.19 4.77
N GLN A 65 25.88 -5.97 5.56
CA GLN A 65 26.41 -6.77 6.67
C GLN A 65 27.23 -7.97 6.18
N ASP A 66 26.75 -8.66 5.16
CA ASP A 66 27.41 -9.86 4.58
C ASP A 66 28.73 -9.53 3.87
N ARG A 67 28.87 -8.31 3.34
CA ARG A 67 30.08 -7.83 2.65
C ARG A 67 31.24 -7.41 3.57
N GLN A 68 31.07 -7.49 4.89
CA GLN A 68 32.06 -7.08 5.90
C GLN A 68 32.58 -8.25 6.76
N SER A 69 32.28 -9.50 6.40
CA SER A 69 32.76 -10.70 7.11
C SER A 69 33.72 -11.56 6.30
#